data_AF-A0A7J8T646-F1
#
_entry.id   AF-A0A7J8T646-F1
#
_cell.length_a   1.000
_cell.length_b   1.000
_cell.length_c   1.000
_cell.angle_alpha   90.00
_cell.angle_beta   90.00
_cell.angle_gamma   90.00
#
_symmetry.space_group_name_H-M   'P 1'
#
loop_
_entity.id
_entity.type
_entity.pdbx_description
1 polymer ?
#
loop_
_entity_poly.entity_id
_entity_poly.type
_entity_poly.pdbx_seq_one_letter_code
_entity_poly.pdbx_strand_id
1 'polypeptide(L)'
;MIIKQLLAFAAVVMLASQVMSVNGSKFAFYKLSLIWPNSVCKITTCKAPIPTYFTIHGLWPTFDNDIPVPPYDPTSNKCNPNPTSPDDIVGKLAPIKDKLDKKWPNLWVRKTNVDFWKIQWQHHGMCSDYPRDPLDYFKDTLNLAQSNLFDPFK
;
A
#
# COMPACT_ATOMS: atom_id res chain seq x y z
N MET A 1 -56.90 18.39 21.00
CA MET A 1 -56.30 17.03 21.12
C MET A 1 -55.43 16.64 19.92
N ILE A 2 -55.01 17.58 19.05
CA ILE A 2 -54.22 17.29 17.83
C ILE A 2 -52.78 17.85 17.93
N ILE A 3 -52.53 18.85 18.79
CA ILE A 3 -51.20 19.48 18.96
C ILE A 3 -50.24 18.61 19.78
N LYS A 4 -50.73 17.78 20.71
CA LYS A 4 -49.89 16.87 21.51
C LYS A 4 -49.31 15.69 20.69
N GLN A 5 -49.91 15.35 19.55
CA GLN A 5 -49.40 14.30 18.66
C GLN A 5 -48.33 14.82 17.67
N LEU A 6 -48.32 16.12 17.35
CA LEU A 6 -47.32 16.74 16.47
C LEU A 6 -45.95 16.88 17.15
N LEU A 7 -45.91 17.14 18.46
CA LEU A 7 -44.67 17.27 19.22
C LEU A 7 -43.96 15.91 19.45
N ALA A 8 -44.72 14.81 19.47
CA ALA A 8 -44.16 13.46 19.59
C ALA A 8 -43.42 13.03 18.31
N PHE A 9 -43.80 13.54 17.13
CA PHE A 9 -43.13 13.24 15.87
C PHE A 9 -41.81 14.01 15.68
N ALA A 10 -41.70 15.24 16.21
CA ALA A 10 -40.47 16.02 16.11
C ALA A 10 -39.32 15.44 16.95
N ALA A 11 -39.63 14.83 18.10
CA ALA A 11 -38.63 14.25 18.99
C ALA A 11 -38.05 12.92 18.46
N VAL A 12 -38.81 12.14 17.68
CA VAL A 12 -38.34 10.87 17.11
C VAL A 12 -37.51 11.09 15.84
N VAL A 13 -37.72 12.18 15.10
CA VAL A 13 -36.94 12.49 13.88
C VAL A 13 -35.57 13.12 14.20
N MET A 14 -35.37 13.69 15.40
CA MET A 14 -34.06 14.23 15.83
C MET A 14 -33.07 13.17 16.35
N LEU A 15 -33.43 11.89 16.34
CA LEU A 15 -32.49 10.78 16.64
C LEU A 15 -31.81 10.20 15.39
N ALA A 16 -32.04 10.77 14.20
CA ALA A 16 -31.59 10.21 12.92
C ALA A 16 -30.23 10.75 12.41
N SER A 17 -29.45 11.50 13.20
CA SER A 17 -28.24 12.15 12.67
C SER A 17 -27.09 12.30 13.66
N GLN A 18 -26.78 11.24 14.40
CA GLN A 18 -25.41 11.02 14.87
C GLN A 18 -24.89 9.71 14.30
N VAL A 19 -24.65 9.70 12.99
CA VAL A 19 -23.60 8.86 12.45
C VAL A 19 -22.31 9.45 13.01
N MET A 20 -21.83 8.92 14.15
CA MET A 20 -20.48 9.21 14.59
C MET A 20 -19.57 8.79 13.45
N SER A 21 -18.98 9.80 12.80
CA SER A 21 -18.05 9.62 11.71
C SER A 21 -16.93 8.72 12.22
N VAL A 22 -16.72 7.63 11.47
CA VAL A 22 -15.62 6.68 11.51
C VAL A 22 -14.51 7.09 12.48
N ASN A 23 -14.38 6.36 13.61
CA ASN A 23 -13.20 6.42 14.45
C ASN A 23 -12.04 5.71 13.73
N GLY A 24 -11.73 6.17 12.52
CA GLY A 24 -10.74 5.59 11.64
C GLY A 24 -9.51 6.46 11.69
N SER A 25 -8.45 5.87 12.24
CA SER A 25 -7.06 6.29 12.08
C SER A 25 -6.86 6.84 10.67
N LYS A 26 -6.35 8.07 10.55
CA LYS A 26 -6.16 8.70 9.23
C LYS A 26 -4.87 8.18 8.61
N PHE A 27 -4.84 8.03 7.28
CA PHE A 27 -3.58 7.82 6.58
C PHE A 27 -2.61 8.94 6.98
N ALA A 28 -1.41 8.59 7.42
CA ALA A 28 -0.49 9.55 8.03
C ALA A 28 0.88 9.56 7.36
N PHE A 29 1.47 8.40 7.13
CA PHE A 29 2.82 8.32 6.57
C PHE A 29 3.10 7.00 5.86
N TYR A 30 4.24 6.95 5.19
CA TYR A 30 4.76 5.75 4.55
C TYR A 30 5.94 5.17 5.34
N LYS A 31 5.96 3.85 5.45
CA LYS A 31 7.17 3.10 5.84
C LYS A 31 7.84 2.57 4.58
N LEU A 32 9.05 3.05 4.27
CA LEU A 32 9.89 2.39 3.28
C LEU A 32 10.52 1.14 3.90
N SER A 33 10.20 -0.02 3.35
CA SER A 33 10.72 -1.30 3.80
C SER A 33 11.77 -1.82 2.82
N LEU A 34 12.95 -2.15 3.35
CA LEU A 34 14.08 -2.69 2.60
C LEU A 34 14.42 -4.10 3.10
N ILE A 35 14.90 -4.94 2.20
CA ILE A 35 15.37 -6.30 2.47
C ILE A 35 16.88 -6.32 2.37
N TRP A 36 17.54 -6.86 3.40
CA TRP A 36 18.93 -7.35 3.25
C TRP A 36 18.90 -8.78 2.71
N PRO A 37 19.23 -9.01 1.42
CA PRO A 37 18.95 -10.31 0.78
C PRO A 37 19.68 -11.47 1.45
N ASN A 38 20.93 -11.27 1.88
CA ASN A 38 21.70 -12.33 2.54
C ASN A 38 21.07 -12.83 3.84
N SER A 39 20.35 -11.98 4.60
CA SER A 39 19.65 -12.44 5.81
C SER A 39 18.42 -13.27 5.46
N VAL A 40 17.59 -12.80 4.52
CA VAL A 40 16.39 -13.53 4.11
C VAL A 40 16.74 -14.86 3.45
N CYS A 41 17.75 -14.87 2.59
CA CYS A 41 18.18 -16.07 1.85
C CYS A 41 18.89 -17.12 2.70
N LYS A 42 19.19 -16.85 3.98
CA LYS A 42 19.63 -17.87 4.94
C LYS A 42 18.49 -18.75 5.45
N ILE A 43 17.27 -18.22 5.48
CA ILE A 43 16.09 -18.90 6.03
C ILE A 43 15.12 -19.39 4.94
N THR A 44 15.35 -19.03 3.68
CA THR A 44 14.51 -19.43 2.54
C THR A 44 15.33 -19.59 1.26
N THR A 45 14.83 -20.39 0.32
CA THR A 45 15.50 -20.61 -0.97
C THR A 45 15.34 -19.38 -1.87
N CYS A 46 16.46 -18.72 -2.17
CA CYS A 46 16.50 -17.58 -3.07
C CYS A 46 17.08 -17.92 -4.45
N LYS A 47 16.79 -17.04 -5.41
CA LYS A 47 17.44 -17.00 -6.71
C LYS A 47 18.88 -16.52 -6.57
N ALA A 48 19.79 -17.17 -7.27
CA ALA A 48 21.17 -16.70 -7.44
C ALA A 48 21.29 -15.79 -8.68
N PRO A 49 22.21 -14.81 -8.69
CA PRO A 49 23.05 -14.40 -7.56
C PRO A 49 22.26 -13.62 -6.50
N ILE A 50 22.61 -13.81 -5.23
CA ILE A 50 22.01 -13.05 -4.12
C ILE A 50 22.57 -11.63 -4.14
N PRO A 51 21.74 -10.57 -4.19
CA PRO A 51 22.26 -9.21 -4.19
C PRO A 51 23.00 -8.87 -2.89
N THR A 52 24.10 -8.13 -3.02
CA THR A 52 24.98 -7.71 -1.92
C THR A 52 24.66 -6.32 -1.39
N TYR A 53 23.48 -5.79 -1.72
CA TYR A 53 22.97 -4.48 -1.34
C TYR A 53 21.50 -4.61 -0.91
N PHE A 54 20.99 -3.63 -0.17
CA PHE A 54 19.56 -3.59 0.17
C PHE A 54 18.70 -3.50 -1.09
N THR A 55 17.66 -4.33 -1.15
CA THR A 55 16.62 -4.28 -2.19
C THR A 55 15.32 -3.79 -1.58
N ILE A 56 14.46 -3.19 -2.38
CA ILE A 56 13.15 -2.71 -1.92
C ILE A 56 12.26 -3.91 -1.59
N HIS A 57 11.59 -3.87 -0.43
CA HIS A 57 10.44 -4.71 -0.13
C HIS A 57 9.16 -4.01 -0.63
N GLY A 58 8.93 -2.79 -0.16
CA GLY A 58 7.80 -1.96 -0.56
C GLY A 58 7.67 -0.66 0.21
N LEU A 59 6.68 0.13 -0.19
CA LEU A 59 6.32 1.40 0.43
C LEU A 59 4.94 1.24 1.07
N TRP A 60 4.88 1.26 2.39
CA TRP A 60 3.72 0.76 3.12
C TRP A 60 2.93 1.92 3.74
N PRO A 61 1.70 2.19 3.25
CA PRO A 61 0.84 3.19 3.85
C PRO A 61 0.51 2.79 5.30
N THR A 62 0.63 3.75 6.21
CA THR A 62 0.46 3.56 7.65
C THR A 62 -0.42 4.66 8.22
N PHE A 63 -1.30 4.28 9.15
CA PHE A 63 -2.15 5.20 9.86
C PHE A 63 -1.39 5.97 10.97
N ASP A 64 -1.99 7.04 11.48
CA ASP A 64 -1.44 7.89 12.55
C ASP A 64 -1.12 7.15 13.87
N ASN A 65 -1.79 6.03 14.13
CA ASN A 65 -1.54 5.15 15.27
C ASN A 65 -0.52 4.03 14.99
N ASP A 66 0.29 4.17 13.93
CA ASP A 66 1.32 3.23 13.50
C ASP A 66 0.80 1.85 13.00
N ILE A 67 -0.52 1.72 12.82
CA ILE A 67 -1.14 0.51 12.27
C ILE A 67 -1.02 0.53 10.73
N PRO A 68 -0.56 -0.56 10.09
CA PRO A 68 -0.52 -0.66 8.64
C PRO A 68 -1.92 -0.56 8.03
N VAL A 69 -2.04 0.16 6.92
CA VAL A 69 -3.29 0.15 6.15
C VAL A 69 -3.52 -1.27 5.60
N PRO A 70 -4.69 -1.88 5.80
CA PRO A 70 -4.94 -3.24 5.33
C PRO A 70 -4.88 -3.34 3.79
N PRO A 71 -4.50 -4.51 3.23
CA PRO A 71 -4.51 -4.78 1.79
C PRO A 71 -5.85 -4.51 1.13
N TYR A 72 -5.85 -4.12 -0.15
CA TYR A 72 -7.07 -4.00 -0.91
C TYR A 72 -7.72 -5.38 -1.09
N ASP A 73 -8.99 -5.46 -0.73
CA ASP A 73 -9.84 -6.62 -0.98
C ASP A 73 -11.24 -6.14 -1.39
N PRO A 74 -11.77 -6.58 -2.55
CA PRO A 74 -13.03 -6.08 -3.07
C PRO A 74 -14.25 -6.41 -2.19
N THR A 75 -14.13 -7.36 -1.25
CA THR A 75 -15.21 -7.81 -0.38
C THR A 75 -15.10 -7.25 1.04
N SER A 76 -13.89 -7.21 1.60
CA SER A 76 -13.63 -6.95 3.01
C SER A 76 -12.92 -5.61 3.29
N ASN A 77 -12.18 -5.07 2.30
CA ASN A 77 -11.49 -3.79 2.44
C ASN A 77 -11.40 -3.04 1.11
N LYS A 78 -12.52 -2.44 0.70
CA LYS A 78 -12.60 -1.56 -0.47
C LYS A 78 -12.13 -0.15 -0.13
N CYS A 79 -10.89 -0.03 0.36
CA CYS A 79 -10.25 1.21 0.81
C CYS A 79 -10.25 2.33 -0.25
N ASN A 80 -10.28 1.96 -1.54
CA ASN A 80 -10.39 2.86 -2.67
C ASN A 80 -11.48 2.40 -3.64
N PRO A 81 -12.27 3.31 -4.23
CA PRO A 81 -13.45 2.94 -5.02
C PRO A 81 -13.10 2.32 -6.39
N ASN A 82 -12.01 2.76 -7.00
CA ASN A 82 -11.57 2.35 -8.33
C ASN A 82 -10.02 2.40 -8.47
N PRO A 83 -9.29 1.56 -7.74
CA PRO A 83 -7.84 1.45 -7.91
C PRO A 83 -7.46 0.74 -9.21
N THR A 84 -6.27 1.01 -9.75
CA THR A 84 -5.72 0.25 -10.89
C THR A 84 -5.55 -1.22 -10.48
N SER A 85 -6.03 -2.17 -11.30
CA SER A 85 -5.87 -3.60 -11.02
C SER A 85 -4.38 -3.98 -11.00
N PRO A 86 -3.94 -4.92 -10.14
CA PRO A 86 -2.58 -5.45 -10.19
C PRO A 86 -2.18 -5.98 -11.56
N ASP A 87 -3.11 -6.53 -12.34
CA ASP A 87 -2.81 -7.03 -13.68
C ASP A 87 -2.52 -5.92 -14.70
N ASP A 88 -3.02 -4.70 -14.45
CA ASP A 88 -2.89 -3.56 -15.36
C ASP A 88 -1.63 -2.72 -15.11
N ILE A 89 -0.84 -3.03 -14.06
CA ILE A 89 0.34 -2.21 -13.73
C ILE A 89 1.50 -2.45 -14.69
N VAL A 90 1.62 -3.64 -15.29
CA VAL A 90 2.81 -4.06 -16.05
C VAL A 90 3.12 -3.10 -17.19
N GLY A 91 2.11 -2.75 -18.00
CA GLY A 91 2.27 -1.78 -19.09
C GLY A 91 2.63 -0.38 -18.59
N LYS A 92 2.06 0.05 -17.46
CA LYS A 92 2.33 1.36 -16.86
C LYS A 92 3.76 1.47 -16.33
N LEU A 93 4.37 0.35 -15.91
CA LEU A 93 5.72 0.31 -15.35
C LEU A 93 6.83 0.18 -16.40
N ALA A 94 6.49 0.00 -17.69
CA ALA A 94 7.46 -0.14 -18.77
C ALA A 94 8.57 0.95 -18.75
N PRO A 95 8.29 2.24 -18.52
CA PRO A 95 9.33 3.28 -18.51
C PRO A 95 10.38 3.17 -17.40
N ILE A 96 10.11 2.40 -16.33
CA ILE A 96 10.99 2.25 -15.17
C ILE A 96 11.35 0.80 -14.86
N LYS A 97 10.98 -0.13 -15.74
CA LYS A 97 11.10 -1.57 -15.51
C LYS A 97 12.53 -2.00 -15.18
N ASP A 98 13.52 -1.51 -15.92
CA ASP A 98 14.93 -1.86 -15.69
C ASP A 98 15.43 -1.41 -14.31
N LYS A 99 14.96 -0.26 -13.82
CA LYS A 99 15.28 0.21 -12.46
C LYS A 99 14.62 -0.67 -11.41
N LEU A 100 13.36 -1.06 -11.62
CA LEU A 100 12.63 -1.97 -10.73
C LEU A 100 13.29 -3.36 -10.70
N ASP A 101 13.68 -3.92 -11.85
CA ASP A 101 14.34 -5.22 -11.90
C ASP A 101 15.65 -5.25 -11.09
N LYS A 102 16.38 -4.13 -11.07
CA LYS A 102 17.62 -3.99 -10.30
C LYS A 102 17.39 -3.70 -8.82
N LYS A 103 16.46 -2.81 -8.49
CA LYS A 103 16.32 -2.25 -7.12
C LYS A 103 15.19 -2.88 -6.32
N TRP A 104 14.20 -3.46 -6.98
CA TRP A 104 13.05 -4.12 -6.38
C TRP A 104 12.86 -5.56 -6.93
N PRO A 105 13.91 -6.41 -6.95
CA PRO A 105 13.78 -7.77 -7.44
C PRO A 105 12.96 -8.63 -6.47
N ASN A 106 12.30 -9.65 -7.03
CA ASN A 106 11.81 -10.77 -6.25
C ASN A 106 12.96 -11.75 -5.98
N LEU A 107 13.25 -12.00 -4.71
CA LEU A 107 14.32 -12.90 -4.30
C LEU A 107 13.95 -14.39 -4.35
N TRP A 108 12.66 -14.76 -4.26
CA TRP A 108 12.22 -16.15 -4.10
C TRP A 108 12.04 -16.91 -5.42
N VAL A 109 12.45 -18.19 -5.48
CA VAL A 109 12.55 -18.96 -6.74
C VAL A 109 11.25 -19.15 -7.54
N ARG A 110 10.07 -19.13 -6.90
CA ARG A 110 8.78 -19.47 -7.55
C ARG A 110 7.99 -18.31 -8.15
N LYS A 111 8.45 -17.08 -7.98
CA LYS A 111 7.73 -15.86 -8.38
C LYS A 111 8.61 -15.01 -9.28
N THR A 112 8.02 -14.27 -10.21
CA THR A 112 8.73 -13.26 -11.01
C THR A 112 8.82 -11.93 -10.25
N ASN A 113 9.64 -10.99 -10.74
CA ASN A 113 9.65 -9.64 -10.21
C ASN A 113 8.27 -8.98 -10.37
N VAL A 114 7.63 -9.20 -11.52
CA VAL A 114 6.28 -8.71 -11.82
C VAL A 114 5.27 -9.26 -10.81
N ASP A 115 5.29 -10.55 -10.50
CA ASP A 115 4.37 -11.13 -9.49
C ASP A 115 4.54 -10.45 -8.13
N PHE A 116 5.79 -10.15 -7.76
CA PHE A 116 6.07 -9.46 -6.50
C PHE A 116 5.58 -8.02 -6.51
N TRP A 117 5.78 -7.27 -7.61
CA TRP A 117 5.26 -5.92 -7.75
C TRP A 117 3.73 -5.88 -7.71
N LYS A 118 3.04 -6.86 -8.34
CA LYS A 118 1.59 -6.99 -8.27
C LYS A 118 1.09 -7.18 -6.84
N ILE A 119 1.76 -8.03 -6.07
CA ILE A 119 1.42 -8.26 -4.65
C ILE A 119 1.65 -6.99 -3.83
N GLN A 120 2.80 -6.33 -3.99
CA GLN A 120 3.09 -5.07 -3.28
C GLN A 120 2.11 -3.96 -3.65
N TRP A 121 1.71 -3.88 -4.91
CA TRP A 121 0.68 -2.96 -5.36
C TRP A 121 -0.67 -3.26 -4.70
N GLN A 122 -1.12 -4.51 -4.74
CA GLN A 122 -2.40 -4.90 -4.13
C GLN A 122 -2.44 -4.67 -2.62
N HIS A 123 -1.37 -5.01 -1.93
CA HIS A 123 -1.30 -4.94 -0.48
C HIS A 123 -1.10 -3.52 0.05
N HIS A 124 -0.51 -2.63 -0.75
CA HIS A 124 -0.07 -1.33 -0.26
C HIS A 124 -0.50 -0.21 -1.20
N GLY A 125 -0.08 -0.23 -2.46
CA GLY A 125 -0.35 0.86 -3.40
C GLY A 125 -1.85 1.11 -3.68
N MET A 126 -2.68 0.08 -3.74
CA MET A 126 -4.12 0.21 -3.98
C MET A 126 -4.88 0.88 -2.82
N CYS A 127 -4.34 0.85 -1.59
CA CYS A 127 -4.89 1.53 -0.40
C CYS A 127 -4.05 2.73 0.03
N SER A 128 -3.32 3.31 -0.90
CA SER A 128 -2.48 4.48 -0.70
C SER A 128 -3.16 5.75 -1.25
N ASP A 129 -2.45 6.88 -1.28
CA ASP A 129 -2.86 8.10 -2.01
C ASP A 129 -2.52 8.06 -3.51
N TYR A 130 -1.96 6.95 -4.02
CA TYR A 130 -1.69 6.69 -5.43
C TYR A 130 -2.69 5.75 -6.14
N PRO A 131 -3.94 5.51 -5.71
CA PRO A 131 -4.69 4.30 -6.09
C PRO A 131 -4.89 4.12 -7.60
N ARG A 132 -4.78 5.18 -8.42
CA ARG A 132 -4.89 5.13 -9.89
C ARG A 132 -3.58 5.39 -10.63
N ASP A 133 -2.49 5.62 -9.90
CA ASP A 133 -1.22 6.13 -10.40
C ASP A 133 -0.04 5.22 -9.99
N PRO A 134 -0.05 3.92 -10.38
CA PRO A 134 1.00 2.99 -9.97
C PRO A 134 2.39 3.44 -10.43
N LEU A 135 2.50 4.07 -11.60
CA LEU A 135 3.80 4.54 -12.09
C LEU A 135 4.47 5.50 -11.09
N ASP A 136 3.70 6.40 -10.48
CA ASP A 136 4.24 7.37 -9.53
C ASP A 136 4.53 6.73 -8.18
N TYR A 137 3.65 5.84 -7.68
CA TYR A 137 3.94 5.02 -6.49
C TYR A 137 5.29 4.27 -6.60
N PHE A 138 5.52 3.60 -7.73
CA PHE A 138 6.76 2.84 -7.96
C PHE A 138 7.97 3.76 -8.19
N LYS A 139 7.81 4.90 -8.88
CA LYS A 139 8.87 5.90 -9.06
C LYS A 139 9.31 6.52 -7.74
N ASP A 140 8.35 6.94 -6.91
CA ASP A 140 8.65 7.61 -5.66
C ASP A 140 9.27 6.65 -4.64
N THR A 141 8.81 5.40 -4.62
CA THR A 141 9.49 4.34 -3.86
C THR A 141 10.94 4.16 -4.32
N LEU A 142 11.18 4.09 -5.64
CA LEU A 142 12.54 3.98 -6.19
C LEU A 142 13.40 5.19 -5.82
N ASN A 143 12.85 6.40 -5.89
CA ASN A 143 13.56 7.63 -5.56
C ASN A 143 13.93 7.67 -4.09
N LEU A 144 12.99 7.33 -3.20
CA LEU A 144 13.22 7.30 -1.76
C LEU A 144 14.28 6.27 -1.38
N ALA A 145 14.20 5.05 -1.93
CA ALA A 145 15.14 3.97 -1.66
C ALA A 145 16.56 4.19 -2.23
N GLN A 146 16.72 5.15 -3.14
CA GLN A 146 18.00 5.52 -3.74
C GLN A 146 18.50 6.89 -3.24
N SER A 147 17.75 7.54 -2.36
CA SER A 147 18.15 8.81 -1.80
C SER A 147 19.39 8.65 -0.94
N ASN A 148 20.43 9.43 -1.25
CA ASN A 148 21.66 9.48 -0.44
C ASN A 148 21.41 10.01 0.98
N LEU A 149 20.23 10.60 1.25
CA LEU A 149 19.85 11.08 2.59
C LEU A 149 19.50 9.94 3.55
N PHE A 150 19.13 8.77 3.02
CA PHE A 150 18.64 7.63 3.79
C PHE A 150 19.45 6.36 3.48
N ASP A 151 20.67 6.53 2.95
CA ASP A 151 21.57 5.41 2.64
C ASP A 151 21.86 4.66 3.94
N PRO A 152 21.36 3.42 4.12
CA PRO A 152 21.49 2.68 5.37
C PRO A 152 22.93 2.24 5.65
N PHE A 153 23.89 2.56 4.76
CA PHE A 153 25.30 2.25 4.88
C PHE A 153 26.22 3.49 4.85
N LYS A 154 25.69 4.71 4.86
CA LYS A 154 26.48 5.94 5.07
C LYS A 154 26.16 6.60 6.40
#